data_AF-A0A9N9P1I2-F1
#
_entry.id   AF-A0A9N9P1I2-F1
#
_cell.length_a   1.000
_cell.length_b   1.000
_cell.length_c   1.000
_cell.angle_alpha   90.00
_cell.angle_beta   90.00
_cell.angle_gamma   90.00
#
_symmetry.space_group_name_H-M   'P 1'
#
loop_
_entity.id
_entity.type
_entity.pdbx_description
1 polymer ?
#
loop_
_entity_poly.entity_id
_entity_poly.type
_entity_poly.pdbx_seq_one_letter_code
_entity_poly.pdbx_strand_id
1 'polypeptide(L)'
;MICQCYFNTEEQLLCEGDLRKIRFSIPISEEQHRALEEKCLCQTHYNCEVVNKNYYQEHQKKLNEYCAYPKHSIYKQSTKKKKQAESKDALINLLVRLYKILELDSTAKICIKFTDKDSNYITSNNYIQATKQSQIS
;
A
#
# COMPACT_ATOMS: atom_id res chain seq x y z
N MET A 1 7.38 5.78 30.18
CA MET A 1 8.20 5.00 29.23
C MET A 1 7.52 5.08 27.87
N ILE A 2 8.17 5.70 26.88
CA ILE A 2 7.58 5.86 25.54
C ILE A 2 7.82 4.53 24.81
N CYS A 3 6.76 3.74 24.69
CA CYS A 3 6.74 2.50 23.90
C CYS A 3 6.69 2.92 22.43
N GLN A 4 7.61 2.42 21.61
CA GLN A 4 7.65 2.63 20.16
C GLN A 4 7.66 1.27 19.48
N CYS A 5 7.06 1.18 18.30
CA CYS A 5 7.05 -0.08 17.58
C CYS A 5 8.47 -0.49 17.17
N TYR A 6 8.82 -1.74 17.46
CA TYR A 6 10.15 -2.29 17.17
C TYR A 6 10.50 -2.24 15.67
N PHE A 7 9.51 -2.45 14.79
CA PHE A 7 9.67 -2.37 13.34
C PHE A 7 9.43 -0.97 12.76
N ASN A 8 9.44 0.09 13.58
CA ASN A 8 9.26 1.44 13.07
C ASN A 8 10.54 1.92 12.36
N THR A 9 10.69 1.53 11.09
CA THR A 9 11.74 2.04 10.18
C THR A 9 11.10 2.83 9.04
N GLU A 10 11.85 3.74 8.43
CA GLU A 10 11.32 4.57 7.32
C GLU A 10 10.89 3.76 6.09
N GLU A 11 11.36 2.51 5.96
CA GLU A 11 11.18 1.65 4.79
C GLU A 11 10.15 0.52 4.98
N GLN A 12 9.71 0.23 6.20
CA GLN A 12 8.76 -0.86 6.48
C GLN A 12 7.45 -0.31 7.03
N LEU A 13 6.35 -0.63 6.33
CA LEU A 13 4.94 -0.46 6.70
C LEU A 13 4.65 0.60 7.78
N LEU A 14 4.04 1.71 7.38
CA LEU A 14 3.54 2.75 8.30
C LEU A 14 2.86 2.12 9.51
N CYS A 15 3.49 2.35 10.66
CA CYS A 15 3.06 1.80 11.92
C CYS A 15 1.76 2.47 12.36
N GLU A 16 0.65 1.75 12.27
CA GLU A 16 -0.69 2.26 12.53
C GLU A 16 -1.35 1.49 13.68
N GLY A 17 -2.18 2.20 14.44
CA GLY A 17 -2.98 1.65 15.54
C GLY A 17 -2.24 1.55 16.87
N ASP A 18 -2.88 0.88 17.84
CA ASP A 18 -2.40 0.79 19.22
C ASP A 18 -1.10 -0.01 19.32
N LEU A 19 -0.23 0.46 20.21
CA LEU A 19 1.00 -0.23 20.56
C LEU A 19 0.74 -1.28 21.64
N ARG A 20 1.11 -2.52 21.33
CA ARG A 20 0.97 -3.68 22.21
C ARG A 20 2.35 -4.17 22.61
N LYS A 21 2.63 -4.21 23.93
CA LYS A 21 3.81 -4.90 24.45
C LYS A 21 3.60 -6.40 24.29
N ILE A 22 4.58 -7.09 23.73
CA ILE A 22 4.56 -8.56 23.64
C ILE A 22 4.75 -9.13 25.04
N ARG A 23 3.87 -10.06 25.41
CA ARG A 23 3.86 -10.76 26.69
C ARG A 23 3.97 -12.25 26.43
N PHE A 24 4.57 -12.98 27.37
CA PHE A 24 4.70 -14.44 27.34
C PHE A 24 3.37 -15.18 27.15
N SER A 25 2.24 -14.58 27.53
CA SER A 25 0.91 -15.17 27.38
C SER A 25 0.39 -15.22 25.93
N ILE A 26 1.11 -14.61 24.98
CA ILE A 26 0.72 -14.61 23.56
C ILE A 26 1.11 -15.97 22.93
N PRO A 27 0.22 -16.61 22.16
CA PRO A 27 0.49 -17.93 21.56
C PRO A 27 1.36 -17.84 20.29
N ILE A 28 2.62 -17.41 20.43
CA ILE A 28 3.66 -17.48 19.39
C ILE A 28 4.74 -18.49 19.76
N SER A 29 5.59 -18.86 18.79
CA SER A 29 6.71 -19.77 19.06
C SER A 29 7.70 -19.18 20.08
N GLU A 30 8.44 -20.04 20.78
CA GLU A 30 9.47 -19.58 21.74
C GLU A 30 10.55 -18.73 21.09
N GLU A 31 10.93 -19.04 19.85
CA GLU A 31 11.90 -18.24 19.07
C GLU A 31 11.37 -16.83 18.82
N GLN A 32 10.10 -16.70 18.43
CA GLN A 32 9.46 -15.40 18.25
C GLN A 32 9.31 -14.65 19.57
N HIS A 33 9.00 -15.34 20.67
CA HIS A 33 9.00 -14.73 22.00
C HIS A 33 10.38 -14.17 22.35
N ARG A 34 11.47 -14.95 22.18
CA ARG A 34 12.84 -14.48 22.41
C ARG A 34 13.20 -13.27 21.55
N ALA A 35 12.76 -13.23 20.29
CA ALA A 35 13.03 -12.12 19.38
C ALA A 35 12.22 -10.85 19.71
N LEU A 36 11.00 -11.01 20.19
CA LEU A 36 10.05 -9.92 20.45
C LEU A 36 9.90 -9.58 21.94
N GLU A 37 10.69 -10.21 22.80
CA GLU A 37 10.62 -10.01 24.24
C GLU A 37 10.81 -8.54 24.59
N GLU A 38 9.92 -8.04 25.44
CA GLU A 38 9.85 -6.63 25.86
C GLU A 38 9.63 -5.60 24.75
N LYS A 39 9.51 -6.03 23.49
CA LYS A 39 9.23 -5.15 22.37
C LYS A 39 7.77 -4.74 22.35
N CYS A 40 7.53 -3.57 21.78
CA CYS A 40 6.21 -3.11 21.43
C CYS A 40 5.98 -3.27 19.93
N LEU A 41 4.80 -3.71 19.53
CA LEU A 41 4.37 -3.76 18.14
C LEU A 41 3.11 -2.91 17.98
N CYS A 42 3.01 -2.08 16.94
CA CYS A 42 1.71 -1.52 16.57
C CYS A 42 0.80 -2.60 16.01
N GLN A 43 -0.49 -2.29 15.92
CA GLN A 43 -1.52 -3.22 15.48
C GLN A 43 -1.17 -3.91 14.15
N THR A 44 -0.59 -3.16 13.20
CA THR A 44 -0.12 -3.72 11.91
C THR A 44 0.93 -4.80 12.09
N HIS A 45 2.00 -4.53 12.84
CA HIS A 45 3.09 -5.48 13.05
C HIS A 45 2.70 -6.63 13.98
N TYR A 46 1.80 -6.38 14.93
CA TYR A 46 1.20 -7.41 15.75
C TYR A 46 0.41 -8.40 14.89
N ASN A 47 -0.44 -7.91 13.98
CA ASN A 47 -1.20 -8.79 13.11
C ASN A 47 -0.30 -9.63 12.18
N CYS A 48 0.79 -9.03 11.69
CA CYS A 48 1.78 -9.69 10.85
C CYS A 48 2.59 -10.76 11.59
N GLU A 49 3.18 -10.43 12.74
CA GLU A 49 4.11 -11.34 13.42
C GLU A 49 3.45 -12.28 14.44
N VAL A 50 2.29 -11.91 14.98
CA VAL A 50 1.63 -12.63 16.08
C VAL A 50 0.33 -13.31 15.66
N VAL A 51 -0.56 -12.62 14.95
CA VAL A 51 -1.92 -13.14 14.70
C VAL A 51 -1.94 -14.15 13.56
N ASN A 52 -1.53 -13.74 12.36
CA ASN A 52 -1.51 -14.62 11.21
C ASN A 52 -0.63 -14.06 10.09
N LYS A 53 0.66 -14.42 10.15
CA LYS A 53 1.67 -13.99 9.18
C LYS A 53 1.30 -14.39 7.75
N ASN A 54 0.84 -15.62 7.57
CA ASN A 54 0.48 -16.15 6.25
C ASN A 54 -0.74 -15.44 5.68
N TYR A 55 -1.81 -15.28 6.46
CA TYR A 55 -2.99 -14.52 6.02
C TYR A 55 -2.65 -13.07 5.69
N TYR A 56 -1.84 -12.41 6.51
CA TYR A 56 -1.46 -11.02 6.27
C TYR A 56 -0.61 -10.88 4.99
N GLN A 57 0.37 -11.77 4.80
CA GLN A 57 1.20 -11.81 3.59
C GLN A 57 0.37 -12.14 2.35
N GLU A 58 -0.54 -13.12 2.41
CA GLU A 58 -1.45 -13.47 1.32
C GLU A 58 -2.44 -12.36 1.00
N HIS A 59 -2.97 -11.68 2.02
CA HIS A 59 -3.87 -10.55 1.83
C HIS A 59 -3.14 -9.37 1.19
N GLN A 60 -1.90 -9.09 1.60
CA GLN A 60 -1.06 -8.09 0.94
C GLN A 60 -0.71 -8.49 -0.50
N LYS A 61 -0.36 -9.75 -0.74
CA LYS A 61 -0.14 -10.27 -2.10
C LYS A 61 -1.38 -10.08 -2.95
N LYS A 62 -2.57 -10.47 -2.47
CA LYS A 62 -3.84 -10.24 -3.17
C LYS A 62 -4.07 -8.76 -3.49
N LEU A 63 -3.94 -7.87 -2.50
CA LEU A 63 -4.09 -6.43 -2.72
C LEU A 63 -3.11 -5.87 -3.77
N ASN A 64 -1.88 -6.40 -3.81
CA ASN A 64 -0.86 -6.02 -4.77
C ASN A 64 -1.06 -6.69 -6.15
N GLU A 65 -1.55 -7.94 -6.20
CA GLU A 65 -1.89 -8.69 -7.42
C GLU A 65 -3.07 -8.04 -8.17
N TYR A 66 -4.02 -7.46 -7.43
CA TYR A 66 -5.19 -6.82 -8.02
C TYR A 66 -4.91 -5.47 -8.67
N CYS A 67 -3.85 -4.76 -8.25
CA CYS A 67 -3.51 -3.46 -8.80
C CYS A 67 -2.31 -3.59 -9.75
N ALA A 68 -2.59 -3.62 -11.05
CA ALA A 68 -1.57 -3.78 -12.09
C ALA A 68 -0.65 -2.55 -12.28
N TYR A 69 -0.76 -1.52 -11.43
CA TYR A 69 -0.03 -0.26 -11.62
C TYR A 69 1.49 -0.47 -11.39
N PRO A 70 2.37 -0.15 -12.35
CA PRO A 70 3.81 -0.46 -12.24
C PRO A 70 4.51 0.19 -11.03
N LYS A 71 4.05 1.37 -10.61
CA LYS A 71 4.51 2.07 -9.40
C LYS A 71 3.53 1.97 -8.22
N HIS A 72 2.74 0.89 -8.13
CA HIS A 72 1.72 0.71 -7.10
C HIS A 72 2.28 0.93 -5.69
N SER A 73 3.42 0.29 -5.38
CA SER A 73 4.09 0.39 -4.07
C SER A 73 4.46 1.84 -3.71
N ILE A 74 4.98 2.61 -4.67
CA ILE A 74 5.39 4.02 -4.49
C ILE A 74 4.18 4.92 -4.21
N TYR A 75 3.08 4.71 -4.94
CA TYR A 75 1.87 5.53 -4.77
C TYR A 75 1.03 5.17 -3.54
N LYS A 76 1.05 3.91 -3.13
CA LYS A 76 0.43 3.45 -1.88
C LYS A 76 1.07 4.11 -0.65
N GLN A 77 2.38 4.35 -0.68
CA GLN A 77 3.08 5.04 0.40
C GLN A 77 2.78 6.55 0.44
N SER A 78 2.59 7.19 -0.71
CA SER A 78 2.39 8.64 -0.81
C SER A 78 0.93 9.09 -0.58
N THR A 79 -0.06 8.24 -0.85
CA THR A 79 -1.48 8.48 -0.53
C THR A 79 -1.77 8.50 0.96
N LYS A 80 -1.06 7.71 1.76
CA LYS A 80 -1.26 7.67 3.22
C LYS A 80 -0.86 8.96 3.96
N LYS A 81 0.01 9.81 3.39
CA LYS A 81 0.39 11.11 3.98
C LYS A 81 -0.64 12.22 3.79
N LYS A 82 -1.59 12.06 2.86
CA LYS A 82 -2.72 12.99 2.69
C LYS A 82 -3.97 12.28 3.17
N LYS A 83 -4.49 12.67 4.34
CA LYS A 83 -5.90 12.43 4.72
C LYS A 83 -6.80 13.18 3.74
N GLN A 84 -6.87 12.73 2.50
CA GLN A 84 -7.94 13.09 1.58
C GLN A 84 -8.76 11.83 1.40
N ALA A 85 -9.93 11.87 2.04
CA ALA A 85 -11.09 11.09 1.64
C ALA A 85 -11.23 11.14 0.11
N GLU A 86 -11.71 10.05 -0.49
CA GLU A 86 -11.90 9.84 -1.94
C GLU A 86 -10.81 9.04 -2.68
N SER A 87 -10.40 7.89 -2.15
CA SER A 87 -10.52 6.63 -2.90
C SER A 87 -10.05 5.49 -2.00
N LYS A 88 -10.98 4.91 -1.24
CA LYS A 88 -10.77 3.59 -0.62
C LYS A 88 -10.49 2.62 -1.75
N ASP A 89 -9.25 2.15 -1.91
CA ASP A 89 -8.80 0.85 -2.41
C ASP A 89 -9.56 0.19 -3.60
N ALA A 90 -10.37 0.95 -4.33
CA ALA A 90 -11.27 0.42 -5.33
C ALA A 90 -10.50 0.34 -6.64
N LEU A 91 -10.36 -0.87 -7.12
CA LEU A 91 -9.86 -1.16 -8.45
C LEU A 91 -10.77 -0.48 -9.48
N ILE A 92 -10.19 0.43 -10.24
CA ILE A 92 -10.82 1.08 -11.39
C ILE A 92 -10.30 0.46 -12.68
N ASN A 93 -11.13 0.48 -13.72
CA ASN A 93 -10.69 0.13 -15.06
C ASN A 93 -9.64 1.14 -15.54
N LEU A 94 -8.59 0.62 -16.17
CA LEU A 94 -7.55 1.43 -16.76
C LEU A 94 -8.10 2.18 -17.99
N LEU A 95 -7.84 3.49 -18.07
CA LEU A 95 -8.23 4.30 -19.22
C LEU A 95 -7.43 3.87 -20.46
N VAL A 96 -8.10 3.73 -21.61
CA VAL A 96 -7.49 3.25 -22.87
C VAL A 96 -6.21 3.97 -23.25
N ARG A 97 -6.17 5.30 -23.04
CA ARG A 97 -5.00 6.12 -23.34
C ARG A 97 -3.76 5.78 -22.51
N LEU A 98 -3.94 5.09 -21.37
CA LEU A 98 -2.86 4.73 -20.44
C LEU A 98 -2.29 3.33 -20.68
N TYR A 99 -2.92 2.49 -21.52
CA TYR A 99 -2.46 1.13 -21.82
C TYR A 99 -1.00 1.10 -22.30
N LYS A 100 -0.67 1.95 -23.28
CA LYS A 100 0.68 2.03 -23.86
C LYS A 100 1.73 2.61 -22.91
N ILE A 101 1.32 3.49 -22.00
CA ILE A 101 2.24 4.21 -21.11
C ILE A 101 2.60 3.37 -19.89
N LEU A 102 1.64 2.58 -19.41
CA LEU A 102 1.83 1.67 -18.28
C LEU A 102 2.24 0.26 -18.71
N GLU A 103 2.22 -0.03 -20.01
CA GLU A 103 2.47 -1.36 -20.59
C GLU A 103 1.50 -2.42 -20.04
N LEU A 104 0.22 -2.06 -19.96
CA LEU A 104 -0.85 -2.89 -19.41
C LEU A 104 -1.94 -3.14 -20.45
N ASP A 105 -2.58 -4.30 -20.37
CA ASP A 105 -3.71 -4.66 -21.22
C ASP A 105 -5.05 -4.07 -20.73
N SER A 106 -6.11 -4.26 -21.54
CA SER A 106 -7.42 -3.66 -21.29
C SER A 106 -8.20 -4.28 -20.13
N THR A 107 -7.78 -5.45 -19.65
CA THR A 107 -8.37 -6.13 -18.49
C THR A 107 -7.73 -5.70 -17.18
N ALA A 108 -6.58 -5.03 -17.26
CA ALA A 108 -5.84 -4.54 -16.11
C ALA A 108 -6.68 -3.54 -15.30
N LYS A 109 -6.73 -3.77 -13.98
CA LYS A 109 -7.32 -2.85 -13.03
C LYS A 109 -6.23 -2.16 -12.22
N ILE A 110 -6.42 -0.87 -11.99
CA ILE A 110 -5.50 -0.07 -11.18
C ILE A 110 -6.26 0.53 -10.01
N CYS A 111 -5.56 0.85 -8.94
CA CYS A 111 -6.13 1.33 -7.69
C CYS A 111 -5.93 2.85 -7.52
N ILE A 112 -5.27 3.51 -8.47
CA ILE A 112 -4.68 4.84 -8.27
C ILE A 112 -4.67 5.63 -9.59
N LYS A 113 -5.16 6.88 -9.59
CA LYS A 113 -5.15 7.81 -10.75
C LYS A 113 -4.04 8.87 -10.66
N PHE A 114 -2.78 8.49 -10.40
CA PHE A 114 -1.66 9.46 -10.37
C PHE A 114 -0.85 9.53 -11.66
N THR A 115 -1.16 8.75 -12.70
CA THR A 115 -0.40 8.76 -13.96
C THR A 115 -0.33 10.14 -14.59
N ASP A 116 -1.43 10.89 -14.57
CA ASP A 116 -1.49 12.25 -15.12
C ASP A 116 -0.74 13.31 -14.29
N LYS A 117 -0.20 12.90 -13.13
CA LYS A 117 0.58 13.74 -12.21
C LYS A 117 2.01 13.23 -12.03
N ASP A 118 2.38 12.11 -12.67
CA ASP A 118 3.73 11.54 -12.61
C ASP A 118 4.60 12.14 -13.69
N SER A 119 5.66 12.87 -13.29
CA SER A 119 6.63 13.45 -14.21
C SER A 119 7.22 12.41 -15.18
N ASN A 120 7.43 11.17 -14.73
CA ASN A 120 8.00 10.11 -15.55
C ASN A 120 7.05 9.63 -16.65
N TYR A 121 5.74 9.76 -16.45
CA TYR A 121 4.76 9.36 -17.45
C TYR A 121 4.37 10.54 -18.35
N ILE A 122 4.15 11.73 -17.79
CA ILE A 122 3.73 12.91 -18.58
C ILE A 122 4.81 13.41 -19.55
N THR A 123 6.08 13.07 -19.33
CA THR A 123 7.20 13.42 -20.22
C THR A 123 7.48 12.35 -21.28
N SER A 124 6.79 11.21 -21.25
CA SER A 124 6.93 10.16 -22.25
C SER A 124 6.29 10.59 -23.57
N ASN A 125 6.95 10.27 -24.69
CA ASN A 125 6.39 10.50 -26.04
C ASN A 125 5.06 9.76 -26.28
N ASN A 126 4.81 8.68 -25.52
CA ASN A 126 3.58 7.90 -25.62
C ASN A 126 2.46 8.48 -24.74
N TYR A 127 2.70 9.57 -24.01
CA TYR A 127 1.70 10.19 -23.14
C TYR A 127 0.66 10.98 -23.92
N ILE A 128 -0.59 10.54 -23.80
CA ILE A 128 -1.75 11.25 -24.35
C ILE A 128 -2.42 11.99 -23.19
N GLN A 129 -2.42 13.32 -23.25
CA GLN A 129 -3.08 14.16 -22.25
C GLN A 129 -4.57 13.84 -22.15
N ALA A 130 -5.10 13.91 -20.92
CA ALA A 130 -6.53 13.85 -20.70
C ALA A 130 -7.17 15.08 -21.36
N THR A 131 -7.91 14.89 -22.45
CA THR A 131 -8.77 15.94 -22.96
C THR A 131 -9.83 16.20 -21.90
N LYS A 132 -9.76 17.37 -21.25
CA LYS A 132 -10.91 17.88 -20.50
C LYS A 132 -12.03 17.98 -21.53
N GLN A 133 -13.10 17.21 -21.37
CA GLN A 133 -14.37 17.62 -21.95
C GLN A 133 -14.66 18.97 -21.29
N SER A 134 -14.31 20.06 -21.97
CA SER A 134 -14.93 21.33 -21.74
C SER A 134 -16.43 21.06 -21.81
N GLN A 135 -17.15 21.35 -20.73
CA GLN A 135 -18.60 21.38 -20.76
C GLN A 135 -18.98 22.33 -21.91
N ILE A 136 -19.46 21.75 -23.00
CA ILE A 136 -20.00 22.51 -24.12
C ILE A 136 -21.43 22.83 -23.71
N SER A 137 -21.63 24.13 -23.43
CA SER A 137 -22.87 24.93 -23.40
C SER A 137 -24.01 24.48 -22.48
#